data_AF-A0AAE4G5Z4-F1
#
_entry.id   AF-A0AAE4G5Z4-F1
#
_cell.length_a   1.000
_cell.length_b   1.000
_cell.length_c   1.000
_cell.angle_alpha   90.00
_cell.angle_beta   90.00
_cell.angle_gamma   90.00
#
_symmetry.space_group_name_H-M   'P 1'
#
loop_
_entity.id
_entity.type
_entity.pdbx_description
1 polymer ?
#
loop_
_entity_poly.entity_id
_entity_poly.type
_entity_poly.pdbx_seq_one_letter_code
_entity_poly.pdbx_strand_id
1 'polypeptide(L)'
;MAALLLSGCASITGTQTQPVSVQATQGNQIISGASCTLTNDAGQWFVKTPGSVTIKKSTADLMVECAKDGVVGQQKAVSRANTNVWGNVLAGGLIGYAIDRNSGAGFDYPDSITVILGGKLGVLPSAGIAGGTASSEPSPPDGRWRAVMSCDANRFNKDSQPFQANFNAQVDGNRVVIRRRNKIAEEVMSGTISGESLSLAGMGYRLENPANSWTFKIDGVFMGNGKIYNGKGAQLAKNGTTARLCTVLMIHTDVPPPVPPQTPEAGVATLQ
;
A
#
# COMPACT_ATOMS: atom_id res chain seq x y z
N MET A 1 -42.87 -19.01 -13.63
CA MET A 1 -41.81 -18.48 -14.50
C MET A 1 -41.11 -17.36 -13.74
N ALA A 2 -39.78 -17.27 -13.83
CA ALA A 2 -38.90 -16.22 -13.26
C ALA A 2 -38.62 -16.29 -11.73
N ALA A 3 -37.41 -16.11 -11.21
CA ALA A 3 -36.12 -15.76 -11.80
C ALA A 3 -34.97 -16.38 -11.01
N LEU A 4 -33.98 -16.92 -11.74
CA LEU A 4 -32.66 -17.32 -11.23
C LEU A 4 -31.88 -16.07 -10.81
N LEU A 5 -31.64 -15.87 -9.51
CA LEU A 5 -30.60 -14.96 -9.05
C LEU A 5 -29.27 -15.72 -9.07
N LEU A 6 -28.51 -15.52 -10.15
CA LEU A 6 -27.13 -15.98 -10.23
C LEU A 6 -26.31 -15.24 -9.16
N SER A 7 -25.90 -15.95 -8.12
CA SER A 7 -24.82 -15.54 -7.23
C SER A 7 -23.51 -15.61 -8.01
N GLY A 8 -23.20 -14.53 -8.74
CA GLY A 8 -21.90 -14.34 -9.36
C GLY A 8 -20.86 -14.05 -8.27
N CYS A 9 -20.12 -15.07 -7.84
CA CYS A 9 -18.85 -14.85 -7.16
C CYS A 9 -17.92 -14.17 -8.17
N ALA A 10 -17.73 -12.85 -8.06
CA ALA A 10 -16.74 -12.13 -8.84
C ALA A 10 -15.35 -12.58 -8.40
N SER A 11 -14.82 -13.63 -9.04
CA SER A 11 -13.42 -14.02 -8.89
C SER A 11 -12.55 -12.94 -9.52
N ILE A 12 -11.88 -12.13 -8.70
CA ILE A 12 -10.85 -11.22 -9.21
C ILE A 12 -9.70 -12.07 -9.77
N THR A 13 -9.41 -11.89 -11.05
CA THR A 13 -8.52 -12.74 -11.86
C THR A 13 -7.05 -12.34 -11.71
N GLY A 14 -6.55 -12.21 -10.48
CA GLY A 14 -5.11 -12.06 -10.21
C GLY A 14 -4.46 -13.42 -9.95
N THR A 15 -3.27 -13.69 -10.51
CA THR A 15 -2.49 -14.86 -10.11
C THR A 15 -1.97 -14.67 -8.69
N GLN A 16 -1.96 -15.72 -7.85
CA GLN A 16 -1.41 -15.66 -6.49
C GLN A 16 0.10 -15.94 -6.44
N THR A 17 0.68 -16.34 -7.57
CA THR A 17 2.08 -16.67 -7.70
C THR A 17 2.70 -15.86 -8.82
N GLN A 18 4.00 -15.61 -8.70
CA GLN A 18 4.79 -14.96 -9.74
C GLN A 18 6.17 -15.62 -9.86
N PRO A 19 6.71 -15.78 -11.07
CA PRO A 19 8.12 -16.07 -11.25
C PRO A 19 8.95 -14.82 -10.90
N VAL A 20 10.05 -15.01 -10.16
CA VAL A 20 11.03 -13.95 -9.86
C VAL A 20 12.40 -14.45 -10.23
N SER A 21 13.12 -13.67 -11.04
CA SER A 21 14.51 -13.93 -11.41
C SER A 21 15.46 -13.30 -10.40
N VAL A 22 16.46 -14.06 -9.96
CA VAL A 22 17.45 -13.62 -8.99
C VAL A 22 18.85 -13.77 -9.57
N GLN A 23 19.64 -12.71 -9.47
CA GLN A 23 21.06 -12.70 -9.78
C GLN A 23 21.86 -12.15 -8.59
N ALA A 24 23.08 -12.65 -8.41
CA ALA A 24 24.03 -12.12 -7.44
C ALA A 24 25.18 -11.43 -8.18
N THR A 25 25.67 -10.31 -7.66
CA THR A 25 26.86 -9.63 -8.18
C THR A 25 27.86 -9.35 -7.08
N GLN A 26 29.15 -9.32 -7.44
CA GLN A 26 30.23 -8.81 -6.60
C GLN A 26 31.06 -7.85 -7.46
N GLY A 27 31.01 -6.56 -7.15
CA GLY A 27 31.48 -5.53 -8.09
C GLY A 27 30.70 -5.59 -9.41
N ASN A 28 31.42 -5.67 -10.53
CA ASN A 28 30.83 -5.78 -11.88
C ASN A 28 30.65 -7.23 -12.36
N GLN A 29 30.97 -8.23 -11.53
CA GLN A 29 30.87 -9.64 -11.92
C GLN A 29 29.56 -10.27 -11.44
N ILE A 30 28.89 -11.00 -12.32
CA ILE A 30 27.77 -11.88 -11.97
C ILE A 30 28.32 -13.13 -11.31
N ILE A 31 27.79 -13.46 -10.15
CA ILE A 31 28.20 -14.62 -9.36
C ILE A 31 27.22 -15.76 -9.62
N SER A 32 27.74 -16.84 -10.18
CA SER A 32 27.00 -18.08 -10.40
C SER A 32 27.11 -19.02 -9.20
N GLY A 33 26.02 -19.72 -8.91
CA GLY A 33 25.92 -20.70 -7.85
C GLY A 33 25.81 -20.13 -6.44
N ALA A 34 25.52 -18.83 -6.26
CA ALA A 34 25.19 -18.31 -4.92
C ALA A 34 23.83 -18.88 -4.49
N SER A 35 23.76 -19.38 -3.27
CA SER A 35 22.54 -19.90 -2.67
C SER A 35 21.73 -18.73 -2.13
N CYS A 36 20.52 -18.54 -2.63
CA CYS A 36 19.64 -17.46 -2.23
C CYS A 36 18.36 -17.98 -1.57
N THR A 37 17.96 -17.30 -0.50
CA THR A 37 16.72 -17.50 0.24
C THR A 37 15.83 -16.28 0.06
N LEU A 38 14.61 -16.48 -0.41
CA LEU A 38 13.59 -15.44 -0.54
C LEU A 38 12.52 -15.68 0.52
N THR A 39 12.17 -14.67 1.31
CA THR A 39 11.22 -14.81 2.43
C THR A 39 10.22 -13.66 2.45
N ASN A 40 8.95 -14.01 2.57
CA ASN A 40 7.88 -13.10 2.96
C ASN A 40 7.01 -13.78 4.05
N ASP A 41 5.89 -13.16 4.41
CA ASP A 41 4.90 -13.71 5.35
C ASP A 41 4.09 -14.91 4.79
N ALA A 42 4.16 -15.17 3.48
CA ALA A 42 3.48 -16.28 2.83
C ALA A 42 4.36 -17.54 2.70
N GLY A 43 5.68 -17.41 2.84
CA GLY A 43 6.59 -18.54 2.80
C GLY A 43 8.06 -18.17 2.56
N GLN A 44 8.84 -19.22 2.30
CA GLN A 44 10.26 -19.15 2.01
C GLN A 44 10.58 -20.01 0.80
N TRP A 45 11.42 -19.48 -0.10
CA TRP A 45 11.82 -20.11 -1.35
C TRP A 45 13.33 -20.07 -1.52
N PHE A 46 13.86 -21.01 -2.30
CA PHE A 46 15.29 -21.15 -2.51
C PHE A 46 15.60 -21.15 -4.01
N VAL A 47 16.67 -20.47 -4.38
CA VAL A 47 17.15 -20.41 -5.77
C VAL A 47 18.68 -20.32 -5.79
N LYS A 48 19.31 -20.89 -6.82
CA LYS A 48 20.73 -20.66 -7.10
C LYS A 48 20.86 -19.64 -8.23
N THR A 49 21.77 -18.70 -8.07
CA THR A 49 21.98 -17.62 -9.05
C THR A 49 22.84 -18.05 -10.23
N PRO A 50 22.67 -17.41 -11.41
CA PRO A 50 21.44 -16.77 -11.83
C PRO A 50 20.32 -17.82 -11.97
N GLY A 51 19.11 -17.52 -11.51
CA GLY A 51 18.01 -18.47 -11.56
C GLY A 51 16.66 -17.82 -11.31
N SER A 52 15.58 -18.55 -11.60
CA SER A 52 14.21 -18.07 -11.38
C SER A 52 13.47 -19.02 -10.45
N VAL A 53 12.59 -18.48 -9.61
CA VAL A 53 11.75 -19.25 -8.70
C VAL A 53 10.34 -18.66 -8.67
N THR A 54 9.34 -19.52 -8.70
CA THR A 54 7.95 -19.12 -8.55
C THR A 54 7.61 -18.99 -7.07
N ILE A 55 7.30 -17.77 -6.65
CA ILE A 55 6.95 -17.46 -5.26
C ILE A 55 5.46 -17.17 -5.11
N LYS A 56 4.96 -17.23 -3.88
CA LYS A 56 3.63 -16.73 -3.55
C LYS A 56 3.71 -15.23 -3.30
N LYS A 57 2.86 -14.48 -3.99
CA LYS A 57 2.75 -13.04 -3.84
C LYS A 57 2.22 -12.72 -2.46
N SER A 58 2.65 -11.58 -1.92
CA SER A 58 2.11 -11.08 -0.67
C SER A 58 2.08 -9.57 -0.65
N THR A 59 1.27 -9.05 0.25
CA THR A 59 1.33 -7.66 0.65
C THR A 59 2.61 -7.32 1.41
N ALA A 60 3.35 -8.28 2.01
CA ALA A 60 4.63 -8.00 2.67
C ALA A 60 5.79 -7.87 1.66
N ASP A 61 6.82 -7.11 2.02
CA ASP A 61 8.06 -7.03 1.23
C ASP A 61 8.75 -8.40 1.21
N LEU A 62 9.43 -8.71 0.10
CA LEU A 62 10.19 -9.94 -0.07
C LEU A 62 11.65 -9.67 0.30
N MET A 63 12.14 -10.35 1.33
CA MET A 63 13.56 -10.30 1.70
C MET A 63 14.32 -11.36 0.91
N VAL A 64 15.40 -10.98 0.26
CA VAL A 64 16.27 -11.88 -0.49
C VAL A 64 17.67 -11.84 0.10
N GLU A 65 18.14 -12.97 0.59
CA GLU A 65 19.49 -13.15 1.12
C GLU A 65 20.24 -14.16 0.27
N CYS A 66 21.43 -13.79 -0.21
CA CYS A 66 22.29 -14.66 -1.01
C CYS A 66 23.64 -14.88 -0.33
N ALA A 67 24.18 -16.09 -0.42
CA ALA A 67 25.49 -16.44 0.10
C ALA A 67 26.31 -17.26 -0.91
N LYS A 68 27.59 -16.93 -1.03
CA LYS A 68 28.57 -17.68 -1.83
C LYS A 68 29.94 -17.60 -1.17
N ASP A 69 30.56 -18.76 -0.94
CA ASP A 69 31.94 -18.88 -0.46
C ASP A 69 32.24 -18.00 0.79
N GLY A 70 31.28 -17.95 1.73
CA GLY A 70 31.36 -17.17 2.97
C GLY A 70 30.98 -15.69 2.87
N VAL A 71 30.71 -15.18 1.67
CA VAL A 71 30.26 -13.80 1.45
C VAL A 71 28.73 -13.75 1.34
N VAL A 72 28.10 -12.86 2.10
CA VAL A 72 26.64 -12.68 2.14
C VAL A 72 26.21 -11.34 1.55
N GLY A 73 25.01 -11.28 1.00
CA GLY A 73 24.36 -10.05 0.55
C GLY A 73 22.85 -10.12 0.78
N GLN A 74 22.23 -8.97 1.04
CA GLN A 74 20.79 -8.87 1.28
C GLN A 74 20.16 -7.78 0.40
N GLN A 75 18.94 -8.04 -0.03
CA GLN A 75 18.13 -7.13 -0.82
C GLN A 75 16.66 -7.24 -0.40
N LYS A 76 15.98 -6.11 -0.28
CA LYS A 76 14.53 -6.03 -0.04
C LYS A 76 13.76 -5.65 -1.31
N ALA A 77 12.94 -6.55 -1.82
CA ALA A 77 12.04 -6.31 -2.93
C ALA A 77 10.67 -5.83 -2.42
N VAL A 78 10.29 -4.61 -2.80
CA VAL A 78 9.04 -3.98 -2.37
C VAL A 78 7.86 -4.59 -3.14
N SER A 79 6.84 -5.04 -2.40
CA SER A 79 5.57 -5.48 -2.96
C SER A 79 4.75 -4.27 -3.43
N ARG A 80 4.34 -4.25 -4.70
CA ARG A 80 3.58 -3.15 -5.32
C ARG A 80 2.20 -3.61 -5.75
N ALA A 81 1.22 -2.70 -5.71
CA ALA A 81 -0.13 -2.97 -6.17
C ALA A 81 -0.16 -3.12 -7.71
N ASN A 82 -0.71 -4.21 -8.25
CA ASN A 82 -0.83 -4.44 -9.69
C ASN A 82 -1.94 -3.57 -10.32
N THR A 83 -1.56 -2.51 -11.01
CA THR A 83 -2.49 -1.53 -11.60
C THR A 83 -3.55 -2.13 -12.53
N ASN A 84 -3.28 -3.27 -13.18
CA ASN A 84 -4.25 -3.94 -14.07
C ASN A 84 -5.34 -4.68 -13.28
N VAL A 85 -4.99 -5.20 -12.10
CA VAL A 85 -5.97 -5.75 -11.15
C VAL A 85 -6.79 -4.62 -10.51
N TRP A 86 -6.14 -3.51 -10.18
CA TRP A 86 -6.78 -2.37 -9.50
C TRP A 86 -7.58 -1.43 -10.41
N GLY A 87 -7.34 -1.43 -11.73
CA GLY A 87 -8.09 -0.63 -12.70
C GLY A 87 -9.56 -1.03 -12.85
N ASN A 88 -9.90 -2.29 -12.61
CA ASN A 88 -11.28 -2.83 -12.70
C ASN A 88 -12.05 -2.83 -11.36
N VAL A 89 -11.43 -2.44 -10.25
CA VAL A 89 -12.07 -2.41 -8.92
C VAL A 89 -13.14 -1.30 -8.80
N LEU A 90 -13.21 -0.39 -9.79
CA LEU A 90 -14.29 0.61 -9.90
C LEU A 90 -15.67 0.00 -10.24
N ALA A 91 -15.75 -1.22 -10.79
CA ALA A 91 -17.02 -1.83 -11.20
C ALA A 91 -17.60 -2.86 -10.21
N GLY A 92 -16.78 -3.51 -9.38
CA GLY A 92 -17.20 -4.66 -8.53
C GLY A 92 -17.44 -4.36 -7.04
N GLY A 93 -17.13 -3.14 -6.59
CA GLY A 93 -17.27 -2.75 -5.18
C GLY A 93 -16.18 -3.32 -4.25
N LEU A 94 -16.08 -2.73 -3.07
CA LEU A 94 -15.08 -2.96 -2.00
C LEU A 94 -15.04 -4.41 -1.44
N ILE A 95 -15.87 -5.33 -1.93
CA ILE A 95 -15.96 -6.72 -1.45
C ILE A 95 -14.90 -7.60 -2.12
N GLY A 96 -14.59 -7.38 -3.40
CA GLY A 96 -13.49 -8.10 -4.08
C GLY A 96 -12.12 -7.84 -3.44
N TYR A 97 -11.93 -6.63 -2.89
CA TYR A 97 -10.75 -6.21 -2.13
C TYR A 97 -10.44 -7.09 -0.90
N ALA A 98 -11.46 -7.61 -0.22
CA ALA A 98 -11.27 -8.41 1.00
C ALA A 98 -10.70 -9.81 0.71
N ILE A 99 -11.05 -10.38 -0.45
CA ILE A 99 -10.64 -11.73 -0.84
C ILE A 99 -9.20 -11.71 -1.39
N ASP A 100 -8.84 -10.68 -2.17
CA ASP A 100 -7.48 -10.54 -2.73
C ASP A 100 -6.40 -10.24 -1.69
N ARG A 101 -6.77 -9.57 -0.60
CA ARG A 101 -5.88 -9.30 0.54
C ARG A 101 -5.40 -10.57 1.23
N ASN A 102 -6.20 -11.64 1.22
CA ASN A 102 -5.83 -12.91 1.85
C ASN A 102 -4.99 -13.82 0.93
N SER A 103 -5.03 -13.54 -0.38
CA SER A 103 -4.40 -14.38 -1.42
C SER A 103 -3.08 -13.81 -1.95
N GLY A 104 -2.89 -12.49 -1.85
CA GLY A 104 -1.75 -11.77 -2.44
C GLY A 104 -1.91 -11.47 -3.93
N ALA A 105 -3.05 -11.82 -4.54
CA ALA A 105 -3.26 -11.81 -5.98
C ALA A 105 -3.19 -10.42 -6.66
N GLY A 106 -3.46 -9.35 -5.90
CA GLY A 106 -3.43 -7.97 -6.40
C GLY A 106 -2.09 -7.24 -6.27
N PHE A 107 -1.02 -7.93 -5.87
CA PHE A 107 0.29 -7.32 -5.64
C PHE A 107 1.36 -8.05 -6.42
N ASP A 108 2.40 -7.36 -6.91
CA ASP A 108 3.55 -7.96 -7.56
C ASP A 108 4.88 -7.48 -6.96
N TYR A 109 5.87 -8.35 -6.93
CA TYR A 109 7.28 -8.00 -6.75
C TYR A 109 7.96 -7.73 -8.10
N PRO A 110 9.11 -7.04 -8.15
CA PRO A 110 9.91 -6.92 -9.36
C PRO A 110 10.22 -8.28 -10.00
N ASP A 111 10.17 -8.35 -11.33
CA ASP A 111 10.44 -9.59 -12.09
C ASP A 111 11.91 -10.03 -11.98
N SER A 112 12.82 -9.09 -11.70
CA SER A 112 14.25 -9.34 -11.55
C SER A 112 14.80 -8.65 -10.30
N ILE A 113 15.57 -9.41 -9.51
CA ILE A 113 16.20 -9.00 -8.27
C ILE A 113 17.71 -9.23 -8.39
N THR A 114 18.48 -8.16 -8.18
CA THR A 114 19.94 -8.22 -8.10
C THR A 114 20.42 -8.04 -6.67
N VAL A 115 21.17 -9.01 -6.15
CA VAL A 115 21.75 -8.98 -4.80
C VAL A 115 23.26 -8.71 -4.90
N ILE A 116 23.74 -7.67 -4.23
CA ILE A 116 25.17 -7.34 -4.18
C ILE A 116 25.79 -8.09 -2.98
N LEU A 117 26.66 -9.05 -3.25
CA LEU A 117 27.40 -9.79 -2.22
C LEU A 117 28.48 -8.90 -1.60
N GLY A 118 28.56 -8.91 -0.27
CA GLY A 118 29.45 -8.04 0.50
C GLY A 118 28.93 -6.62 0.70
N GLY A 119 27.78 -6.27 0.12
CA GLY A 119 27.08 -5.01 0.36
C GLY A 119 26.05 -5.11 1.50
N LYS A 120 25.87 -4.05 2.28
CA LYS A 120 24.71 -3.91 3.17
C LYS A 120 23.46 -3.57 2.35
N LEU A 121 22.29 -4.03 2.80
CA LEU A 121 20.94 -3.83 2.23
C LEU A 121 20.87 -2.76 1.12
N GLY A 122 21.00 -3.19 -0.13
CA GLY A 122 20.69 -2.34 -1.28
C GLY A 122 19.19 -2.35 -1.49
N VAL A 123 18.53 -1.19 -1.60
CA VAL A 123 17.15 -1.09 -2.09
C VAL A 123 17.22 -1.19 -3.61
N LEU A 124 16.53 -2.15 -4.23
CA LEU A 124 16.49 -2.23 -5.69
C LEU A 124 15.84 -0.95 -6.23
N PRO A 125 16.50 -0.23 -7.15
CA PRO A 125 15.81 0.74 -7.96
C PRO A 125 14.79 0.00 -8.83
N SER A 126 13.54 0.48 -8.80
CA SER A 126 12.52 0.06 -9.77
C SER A 126 13.07 0.36 -11.16
N ALA A 127 13.20 -0.66 -12.02
CA ALA A 127 13.76 -0.51 -13.35
C ALA A 127 13.00 0.58 -14.14
N GLY A 128 13.63 1.73 -14.32
CA GLY A 128 13.26 2.73 -15.30
C GLY A 128 13.88 2.38 -16.65
N ILE A 129 13.08 2.45 -17.70
CA ILE A 129 13.58 2.54 -19.07
C ILE A 129 14.27 3.90 -19.20
N ALA A 130 15.53 3.88 -19.65
CA ALA A 130 16.39 5.04 -19.72
C ALA A 130 15.94 6.05 -20.79
N GLY A 131 16.11 7.34 -20.48
CA GLY A 131 16.35 8.38 -21.48
C GLY A 131 15.58 9.69 -21.25
N GLY A 132 16.30 10.70 -20.75
CA GLY A 132 15.99 12.11 -21.07
C GLY A 132 15.62 13.01 -19.90
N THR A 133 16.57 13.90 -19.56
CA THR A 133 16.40 15.23 -18.95
C THR A 133 15.70 15.34 -17.59
N ALA A 134 16.34 16.08 -16.69
CA ALA A 134 15.80 16.51 -15.41
C ALA A 134 14.32 16.93 -15.54
N SER A 135 13.44 16.06 -15.07
CA SER A 135 11.99 16.27 -15.07
C SER A 135 11.57 16.38 -13.61
N SER A 136 10.83 17.45 -13.31
CA SER A 136 10.06 17.61 -12.08
C SER A 136 9.37 16.29 -11.74
N GLU A 137 9.83 15.64 -10.68
CA GLU A 137 9.17 14.47 -10.11
C GLU A 137 7.68 14.81 -9.95
N PRO A 138 6.73 14.03 -10.51
CA PRO A 138 5.32 14.40 -10.47
C PRO A 138 4.85 14.37 -9.00
N SER A 139 4.79 15.55 -8.40
CA SER A 139 4.24 15.73 -7.07
C SER A 139 2.77 15.27 -7.08
N PRO A 140 2.32 14.51 -6.06
CA PRO A 140 0.93 14.08 -5.98
C PRO A 140 -0.04 15.26 -6.14
N PRO A 141 -1.15 15.10 -6.90
CA PRO A 141 -2.10 16.19 -7.10
C PRO A 141 -2.73 16.63 -5.77
N ASP A 142 -2.80 17.94 -5.62
CA ASP A 142 -3.56 18.59 -4.55
C ASP A 142 -5.04 18.26 -4.66
N GLY A 143 -5.72 18.32 -3.53
CA GLY A 143 -7.16 18.12 -3.45
C GLY A 143 -7.55 16.92 -2.61
N ARG A 144 -8.77 16.44 -2.84
CA ARG A 144 -9.38 15.39 -2.05
C ARG A 144 -9.06 14.01 -2.60
N TRP A 145 -8.75 13.13 -1.68
CA TRP A 145 -8.40 11.76 -1.92
C TRP A 145 -9.32 10.86 -1.11
N ARG A 146 -9.62 9.68 -1.66
CA ARG A 146 -10.27 8.61 -0.90
C ARG A 146 -9.19 7.75 -0.28
N ALA A 147 -9.28 7.55 1.04
CA ALA A 147 -8.35 6.71 1.76
C ALA A 147 -9.09 5.53 2.41
N VAL A 148 -8.51 4.34 2.29
CA VAL A 148 -8.99 3.14 2.98
C VAL A 148 -7.83 2.60 3.81
N MET A 149 -8.09 2.43 5.10
CA MET A 149 -7.20 1.70 5.99
C MET A 149 -7.78 0.32 6.25
N SER A 150 -6.98 -0.73 6.18
CA SER A 150 -7.33 -2.02 6.77
C SER A 150 -6.27 -2.48 7.74
N CYS A 151 -6.72 -3.04 8.86
CA CYS A 151 -5.89 -3.53 9.93
C CYS A 151 -6.24 -4.98 10.29
N ASP A 152 -5.24 -5.73 10.75
CA ASP A 152 -5.41 -7.08 11.27
C ASP A 152 -6.17 -7.11 12.62
N ALA A 153 -6.40 -8.33 13.12
CA ALA A 153 -6.97 -8.55 14.44
C ALA A 153 -6.09 -7.94 15.54
N ASN A 154 -6.71 -7.43 16.60
CA ASN A 154 -5.96 -6.84 17.72
C ASN A 154 -5.21 -7.93 18.48
N ARG A 155 -3.90 -7.77 18.66
CA ARG A 155 -3.02 -8.73 19.32
C ARG A 155 -3.30 -8.90 20.82
N PHE A 156 -3.96 -7.93 21.45
CA PHE A 156 -4.27 -7.91 22.87
C PHE A 156 -5.75 -8.21 23.17
N ASN A 157 -6.61 -8.21 22.16
CA ASN A 157 -8.04 -8.51 22.33
C ASN A 157 -8.43 -9.66 21.41
N LYS A 158 -8.64 -10.85 22.00
CA LYS A 158 -8.93 -12.10 21.30
C LYS A 158 -10.24 -12.08 20.51
N ASP A 159 -11.19 -11.24 20.90
CA ASP A 159 -12.49 -11.10 20.22
C ASP A 159 -12.41 -10.14 19.03
N SER A 160 -11.30 -9.42 18.89
CA SER A 160 -11.14 -8.44 17.82
C SER A 160 -10.92 -9.11 16.48
N GLN A 161 -11.83 -8.85 15.54
CA GLN A 161 -11.63 -9.20 14.13
C GLN A 161 -10.77 -8.14 13.39
N PRO A 162 -10.17 -8.52 12.24
CA PRO A 162 -9.66 -7.57 11.27
C PRO A 162 -10.75 -6.60 10.81
N PHE A 163 -10.39 -5.37 10.46
CA PHE A 163 -11.37 -4.38 10.02
C PHE A 163 -10.86 -3.48 8.89
N GLN A 164 -11.81 -2.79 8.27
CA GLN A 164 -11.57 -1.73 7.30
C GLN A 164 -12.27 -0.44 7.69
N ALA A 165 -11.64 0.68 7.34
CA ALA A 165 -12.12 2.02 7.67
C ALA A 165 -11.86 2.98 6.52
N ASN A 166 -12.89 3.75 6.16
CA ASN A 166 -12.78 4.83 5.19
C ASN A 166 -12.33 6.12 5.88
N PHE A 167 -11.40 6.82 5.24
CA PHE A 167 -10.86 8.11 5.66
C PHE A 167 -11.06 9.12 4.52
N ASN A 168 -11.33 10.36 4.91
CA ASN A 168 -11.22 11.48 4.00
C ASN A 168 -9.76 11.94 4.02
N ALA A 169 -9.13 12.00 2.86
CA ALA A 169 -7.76 12.45 2.72
C ALA A 169 -7.73 13.77 1.94
N GLN A 170 -6.83 14.66 2.34
CA GLN A 170 -6.57 15.93 1.70
C GLN A 170 -5.06 16.07 1.49
N VAL A 171 -4.68 16.41 0.26
CA VAL A 171 -3.33 16.80 -0.12
C VAL A 171 -3.33 18.29 -0.42
N ASP A 172 -2.35 19.00 0.15
CA ASP A 172 -2.13 20.44 0.00
C ASP A 172 -0.62 20.70 -0.05
N GLY A 173 -0.09 20.83 -1.26
CA GLY A 173 1.33 20.84 -1.55
C GLY A 173 2.01 19.56 -1.07
N ASN A 174 2.99 19.70 -0.17
CA ASN A 174 3.67 18.56 0.43
C ASN A 174 2.98 18.03 1.69
N ARG A 175 1.86 18.61 2.14
CA ARG A 175 1.18 18.19 3.36
C ARG A 175 0.03 17.25 3.03
N VAL A 176 -0.03 16.14 3.75
CA VAL A 176 -1.14 15.19 3.67
C VAL A 176 -1.81 15.08 5.03
N VAL A 177 -3.13 15.17 5.06
CA VAL A 177 -3.94 14.93 6.25
C VAL A 177 -5.03 13.94 5.90
N ILE A 178 -5.16 12.89 6.71
CA ILE A 178 -6.26 11.93 6.62
C ILE A 178 -7.04 11.92 7.93
N ARG A 179 -8.37 11.96 7.82
CA ARG A 179 -9.28 12.02 8.98
C ARG A 179 -10.45 11.09 8.82
N ARG A 180 -10.82 10.44 9.92
CA ARG A 180 -12.07 9.72 10.08
C ARG A 180 -12.71 10.15 11.38
N ARG A 181 -14.00 10.52 11.32
CA ARG A 181 -14.83 10.75 12.52
C ARG A 181 -16.14 10.01 12.33
N ASN A 182 -16.50 9.19 13.31
CA ASN A 182 -17.78 8.51 13.38
C ASN A 182 -18.39 8.69 14.78
N LYS A 183 -19.50 8.01 15.09
CA LYS A 183 -20.17 8.13 16.38
C LYS A 183 -19.35 7.59 17.57
N ILE A 184 -18.32 6.78 17.31
CA ILE A 184 -17.57 6.01 18.31
C ILE A 184 -16.16 6.57 18.51
N ALA A 185 -15.52 7.04 17.45
CA ALA A 185 -14.12 7.42 17.45
C ALA A 185 -13.82 8.56 16.48
N GLU A 186 -12.77 9.29 16.81
CA GLU A 186 -12.12 10.26 15.95
C GLU A 186 -10.65 9.90 15.78
N GLU A 187 -10.18 9.93 14.54
CA GLU A 187 -8.83 9.54 14.13
C GLU A 187 -8.29 10.55 13.13
N VAL A 188 -7.07 11.03 13.36
CA VAL A 188 -6.38 11.99 12.50
C VAL A 188 -4.94 11.54 12.35
N MET A 189 -4.47 11.49 11.11
CA MET A 189 -3.05 11.32 10.78
C MET A 189 -2.64 12.39 9.79
N SER A 190 -1.38 12.81 9.90
CA SER A 190 -0.79 13.78 8.99
C SER A 190 0.66 13.44 8.71
N GLY A 191 1.16 13.93 7.59
CA GLY A 191 2.54 13.73 7.17
C GLY A 191 2.96 14.74 6.12
N THR A 192 4.24 14.70 5.80
CA THR A 192 4.82 15.48 4.70
C THR A 192 5.40 14.56 3.64
N ILE A 193 5.17 14.90 2.39
CA ILE A 193 5.71 14.23 1.21
C ILE A 193 7.19 14.62 1.09
N SER A 194 8.05 13.63 0.88
CA SER A 194 9.48 13.79 0.64
C SER A 194 9.90 12.88 -0.52
N GLY A 195 10.09 13.47 -1.71
CA GLY A 195 10.19 12.72 -2.96
C GLY A 195 8.91 11.91 -3.20
N GLU A 196 9.05 10.63 -3.49
CA GLU A 196 7.91 9.70 -3.62
C GLU A 196 7.38 9.17 -2.28
N SER A 197 8.03 9.49 -1.15
CA SER A 197 7.69 8.90 0.15
C SER A 197 6.76 9.79 0.98
N LEU A 198 5.90 9.15 1.80
CA LEU A 198 5.09 9.82 2.81
C LEU A 198 4.99 8.96 4.06
N SER A 199 5.36 9.55 5.18
CA SER A 199 5.17 9.02 6.52
C SER A 199 4.00 9.74 7.18
N LEU A 200 2.93 9.00 7.47
CA LEU A 200 1.77 9.46 8.20
C LEU A 200 1.91 9.06 9.67
N ALA A 201 1.83 10.05 10.56
CA ALA A 201 1.77 9.84 12.00
C ALA A 201 0.50 10.50 12.56
N GLY A 202 -0.07 9.91 13.60
CA GLY A 202 -1.30 10.43 14.15
C GLY A 202 -1.81 9.68 15.36
N MET A 203 -3.04 10.01 15.74
CA MET A 203 -3.70 9.40 16.87
C MET A 203 -5.20 9.25 16.65
N GLY A 204 -5.78 8.33 17.41
CA GLY A 204 -7.21 8.15 17.54
C GLY A 204 -7.63 8.04 18.98
N TYR A 205 -8.89 8.36 19.25
CA TYR A 205 -9.49 8.21 20.57
C TYR A 205 -10.98 7.89 20.46
N ARG A 206 -11.53 7.27 21.50
CA ARG A 206 -12.97 7.06 21.65
C ARG A 206 -13.64 8.37 22.07
N LEU A 207 -14.77 8.72 21.46
CA LEU A 207 -15.51 9.94 21.80
C LEU A 207 -16.09 9.90 23.22
N GLU A 208 -16.60 8.75 23.65
CA GLU A 208 -17.19 8.56 24.99
C GLU A 208 -16.14 8.48 26.11
N ASN A 209 -14.92 8.03 25.78
CA ASN A 209 -13.82 7.97 26.73
C ASN A 209 -12.49 8.30 26.03
N PRO A 210 -12.11 9.59 25.97
CA PRO A 210 -10.91 10.03 25.27
C PRO A 210 -9.60 9.45 25.81
N ALA A 211 -9.58 8.96 27.06
CA ALA A 211 -8.40 8.29 27.63
C ALA A 211 -8.07 6.96 26.92
N ASN A 212 -9.08 6.35 26.27
CA ASN A 212 -8.92 5.21 25.38
C ASN A 212 -8.45 5.69 24.01
N SER A 213 -7.14 5.90 23.91
CA SER A 213 -6.47 6.39 22.71
C SER A 213 -5.47 5.39 22.13
N TRP A 214 -5.16 5.56 20.85
CA TRP A 214 -4.13 4.82 20.12
C TRP A 214 -3.36 5.77 19.22
N THR A 215 -2.18 5.36 18.78
CA THR A 215 -1.39 6.12 17.79
C THR A 215 -1.19 5.31 16.53
N PHE A 216 -0.91 6.01 15.43
CA PHE A 216 -0.60 5.42 14.15
C PHE A 216 0.77 5.89 13.68
N LYS A 217 1.51 4.97 13.07
CA LYS A 217 2.70 5.28 12.30
C LYS A 217 2.66 4.43 11.03
N ILE A 218 2.47 5.08 9.89
CA ILE A 218 2.31 4.46 8.59
C ILE A 218 3.35 5.07 7.65
N ASP A 219 4.18 4.24 7.04
CA ASP A 219 5.21 4.65 6.11
C ASP A 219 4.90 4.06 4.74
N GLY A 220 5.02 4.87 3.68
CA GLY A 220 4.59 4.46 2.35
C GLY A 220 5.15 5.32 1.23
N VAL A 221 4.74 4.98 0.02
CA VAL A 221 5.17 5.67 -1.20
C VAL A 221 3.99 5.97 -2.11
N PHE A 222 4.13 7.02 -2.91
CA PHE A 222 3.26 7.30 -4.04
C PHE A 222 3.69 6.47 -5.26
N MET A 223 2.71 6.06 -6.06
CA MET A 223 2.83 5.23 -7.25
C MET A 223 1.83 5.72 -8.30
N GLY A 224 1.97 5.23 -9.54
CA GLY A 224 1.03 5.55 -10.62
C GLY A 224 0.99 7.05 -10.94
N ASN A 225 2.15 7.66 -11.20
CA ASN A 225 2.32 9.09 -11.44
C ASN A 225 1.80 9.97 -10.29
N GLY A 226 2.05 9.54 -9.05
CA GLY A 226 1.67 10.31 -7.87
C GLY A 226 0.17 10.24 -7.53
N LYS A 227 -0.66 9.45 -8.23
CA LYS A 227 -2.11 9.37 -8.01
C LYS A 227 -2.57 8.27 -7.05
N ILE A 228 -1.66 7.42 -6.59
CA ILE A 228 -1.95 6.32 -5.65
C ILE A 228 -0.90 6.34 -4.54
N TYR A 229 -1.32 6.34 -3.27
CA TYR A 229 -0.41 6.14 -2.13
C TYR A 229 -0.65 4.77 -1.51
N ASN A 230 0.41 4.02 -1.22
CA ASN A 230 0.34 2.79 -0.44
C ASN A 230 1.35 2.86 0.71
N GLY A 231 0.82 2.84 1.93
CA GLY A 231 1.61 2.83 3.15
C GLY A 231 1.24 1.69 4.09
N LYS A 232 2.21 1.24 4.87
CA LYS A 232 2.07 0.20 5.89
C LYS A 232 2.61 0.69 7.21
N GLY A 233 2.05 0.18 8.28
CA GLY A 233 2.63 0.40 9.59
C GLY A 233 1.72 -0.05 10.71
N ALA A 234 1.90 0.53 11.88
CA ALA A 234 1.31 0.02 13.10
C ALA A 234 0.24 0.97 13.64
N GLN A 235 -0.84 0.37 14.14
CA GLN A 235 -1.62 0.98 15.21
C GLN A 235 -0.98 0.57 16.53
N LEU A 236 -0.50 1.55 17.28
CA LEU A 236 0.16 1.35 18.56
C LEU A 236 -0.83 1.60 19.70
N ALA A 237 -0.78 0.73 20.71
CA ALA A 237 -1.42 0.99 21.99
C ALA A 237 -0.73 2.16 22.72
N LYS A 238 -1.35 2.64 23.81
CA LYS A 238 -0.86 3.80 24.57
C LYS A 238 0.55 3.62 25.15
N ASN A 239 0.96 2.38 25.40
CA ASN A 239 2.30 2.00 25.85
C ASN A 239 3.32 1.86 24.70
N GLY A 240 2.94 2.18 23.47
CA GLY A 240 3.80 2.07 22.28
C GLY A 240 3.91 0.66 21.68
N THR A 241 3.24 -0.35 22.24
CA THR A 241 3.26 -1.70 21.65
C THR A 241 2.34 -1.79 20.44
N THR A 242 2.75 -2.55 19.43
CA THR A 242 1.94 -2.79 18.23
C THR A 242 0.68 -3.58 18.59
N ALA A 243 -0.48 -2.92 18.51
CA ALA A 243 -1.77 -3.55 18.70
C ALA A 243 -2.29 -4.17 17.41
N ARG A 244 -2.04 -3.51 16.27
CA ARG A 244 -2.40 -3.98 14.93
C ARG A 244 -1.38 -3.56 13.89
N LEU A 245 -1.29 -4.33 12.82
CA LEU A 245 -0.65 -3.94 11.57
C LEU A 245 -1.70 -3.47 10.58
N CYS A 246 -1.44 -2.33 9.94
CA CYS A 246 -2.37 -1.65 9.06
C CYS A 246 -1.71 -1.33 7.71
N THR A 247 -2.54 -1.29 6.67
CA THR A 247 -2.19 -0.75 5.35
C THR A 247 -3.15 0.38 5.03
N VAL A 248 -2.63 1.49 4.52
CA VAL A 248 -3.39 2.64 4.03
C VAL A 248 -3.19 2.74 2.53
N LEU A 249 -4.30 2.71 1.79
CA LEU A 249 -4.33 3.00 0.37
C LEU A 249 -5.05 4.33 0.19
N MET A 250 -4.45 5.28 -0.53
CA MET A 250 -5.13 6.48 -0.99
C MET A 250 -5.18 6.51 -2.51
N ILE A 251 -6.31 6.94 -3.06
CA ILE A 251 -6.50 7.10 -4.50
C ILE A 251 -7.00 8.52 -4.75
N HIS A 252 -6.34 9.23 -5.67
CA HIS A 252 -6.80 10.54 -6.11
C HIS A 252 -8.13 10.38 -6.81
N THR A 253 -9.15 11.08 -6.34
CA THR A 253 -10.43 11.13 -7.04
C THR A 253 -10.48 12.38 -7.86
N ASP A 254 -10.49 12.23 -9.19
CA ASP A 254 -10.69 13.33 -10.14
C ASP A 254 -12.14 13.91 -10.07
N VAL A 255 -12.90 13.62 -9.01
CA VAL A 255 -14.30 14.03 -8.84
C VAL A 255 -14.36 15.30 -7.97
N PRO A 256 -14.62 16.48 -8.54
CA PRO A 256 -14.84 17.70 -7.76
C PRO A 256 -16.04 17.53 -6.81
N PRO A 257 -16.09 18.28 -5.70
CA PRO A 257 -17.27 18.29 -4.82
C PRO A 257 -18.54 18.55 -5.65
N PRO A 258 -19.65 17.85 -5.36
CA PRO A 258 -20.93 18.30 -5.86
C PRO A 258 -21.08 19.76 -5.40
N VAL A 259 -21.23 20.66 -6.37
CA VAL A 259 -21.49 22.08 -6.12
C VAL A 259 -22.72 22.12 -5.21
N PRO A 260 -22.67 22.77 -4.03
CA PRO A 260 -23.85 22.92 -3.20
C PRO A 260 -24.98 23.47 -4.08
N PRO A 261 -26.21 22.94 -3.98
CA PRO A 261 -27.32 23.47 -4.77
C PRO A 261 -27.38 24.98 -4.55
N GLN A 262 -27.17 25.74 -5.62
CA GLN A 262 -27.25 27.18 -5.59
C GLN A 262 -28.68 27.50 -5.12
N THR A 263 -28.79 28.07 -3.93
CA THR A 263 -30.08 28.56 -3.45
C THR A 263 -30.47 29.67 -4.42
N PRO A 264 -31.63 29.61 -5.09
CA PRO A 264 -32.04 30.68 -5.99
C PRO A 264 -32.03 31.99 -5.21
N GLU A 265 -31.23 32.93 -5.69
CA GLU A 265 -31.26 34.32 -5.22
C GLU A 265 -32.73 34.77 -5.25
N ALA A 266 -33.26 35.15 -4.09
CA ALA A 266 -34.60 35.68 -4.00
C ALA A 266 -34.68 36.90 -4.91
N GLY A 267 -35.46 36.77 -5.99
CA GLY A 267 -35.68 37.84 -6.95
C GLY A 267 -36.13 39.10 -6.21
N VAL A 268 -35.36 40.16 -6.35
CA VAL A 268 -35.75 41.50 -5.95
C VAL A 268 -36.98 41.87 -6.79
N ALA A 269 -38.15 41.86 -6.17
CA ALA A 269 -39.38 42.35 -6.78
C ALA A 269 -39.27 43.86 -6.96
N THR A 270 -39.05 44.30 -8.19
CA THR A 270 -39.18 45.71 -8.57
C THR A 270 -40.67 46.09 -8.53
N LEU A 271 -41.03 47.00 -7.63
CA LEU A 271 -42.33 47.65 -7.59
C LEU A 271 -42.48 48.56 -8.82
N GLN A 272 -43.52 48.34 -9.62
CA GLN A 272 -44.15 49.32 -10.51
C GLN A 272 -45.66 49.29 -10.28
#